data_AF-A0A6B9FT71-F1
#
_entry.id   AF-A0A6B9FT71-F1
#
_cell.length_a   1.000
_cell.length_b   1.000
_cell.length_c   1.000
_cell.angle_alpha   90.00
_cell.angle_beta   90.00
_cell.angle_gamma   90.00
#
_symmetry.space_group_name_H-M   'P 1'
#
loop_
_entity.id
_entity.type
_entity.pdbx_description
1 polymer ?
#
loop_
_entity_poly.entity_id
_entity_poly.type
_entity_poly.pdbx_seq_one_letter_code
_entity_poly.pdbx_strand_id
1 'polypeptide(L)'
;MPRARHVSPAPIVAALLVLDVSGTARAASETEGRHALWRDCLTRNFQIEAALTERDLAADAAFRACRGAEDAYLAALAGSPLLDEDDVARARPLLAGRIRAWLVGSRG
;
A
#
# COMPACT_ATOMS: atom_id res chain seq x y z
N MET A 1 -3.99 9.87 -62.94
CA MET A 1 -4.83 9.98 -61.73
C MET A 1 -4.50 8.84 -60.78
N PRO A 2 -4.40 9.08 -59.46
CA PRO A 2 -3.57 8.30 -58.53
C PRO A 2 -4.38 7.29 -57.70
N ARG A 3 -3.74 6.22 -57.22
CA ARG A 3 -4.21 5.46 -56.05
C ARG A 3 -3.14 5.51 -54.97
N ALA A 4 -3.24 6.52 -54.11
CA ALA A 4 -2.50 6.57 -52.86
C ALA A 4 -3.06 5.49 -51.93
N ARG A 5 -2.24 4.51 -51.56
CA ARG A 5 -2.56 3.55 -50.50
C ARG A 5 -2.29 4.26 -49.18
N HIS A 6 -3.36 4.65 -48.47
CA HIS A 6 -3.26 5.09 -47.09
C HIS A 6 -2.86 3.90 -46.22
N VAL A 7 -1.61 3.90 -45.76
CA VAL A 7 -1.16 3.01 -44.68
C VAL A 7 -1.57 3.66 -43.38
N SER A 8 -2.64 3.14 -42.75
CA SER A 8 -3.12 3.61 -41.46
C SER A 8 -2.06 3.37 -40.37
N PRO A 9 -1.71 4.37 -39.55
CA PRO A 9 -0.73 4.25 -38.46
C PRO A 9 -1.33 3.61 -37.19
N ALA A 10 -2.28 2.68 -37.33
CA ALA A 10 -3.03 2.10 -36.22
C ALA A 10 -2.27 1.10 -35.30
N PRO A 11 -1.24 0.35 -35.74
CA PRO A 11 -0.64 -0.64 -34.83
C PRO A 11 0.29 -0.07 -33.73
N ILE A 12 0.72 1.20 -33.82
CA ILE A 12 1.71 1.74 -32.87
C ILE A 12 1.07 2.15 -31.54
N VAL A 13 -0.20 2.57 -31.53
CA VAL A 13 -0.89 3.00 -30.30
C VAL A 13 -1.19 1.80 -29.38
N ALA A 14 -1.41 0.61 -29.93
CA ALA A 14 -1.69 -0.60 -29.15
C ALA A 14 -0.47 -1.13 -28.37
N ALA A 15 0.76 -0.90 -28.87
CA ALA A 15 1.97 -1.41 -28.23
C ALA A 15 2.36 -0.63 -26.95
N LEU A 16 1.99 0.65 -26.85
CA LEU A 16 2.32 1.48 -25.69
C LEU A 16 1.46 1.16 -24.44
N LEU A 17 0.25 0.63 -24.61
CA LEU A 17 -0.63 0.26 -23.50
C LEU A 17 -0.21 -1.03 -22.77
N VAL A 18 0.61 -1.88 -23.40
CA VAL A 18 1.00 -3.19 -22.84
C VAL A 18 2.21 -3.09 -21.90
N LEU A 19 3.03 -2.04 -22.02
CA LEU A 19 4.19 -1.84 -21.14
C LEU A 19 3.80 -1.33 -19.74
N ASP A 20 2.68 -0.62 -19.61
CA ASP A 20 2.23 -0.01 -18.35
C ASP A 20 1.56 -1.04 -17.39
N VAL A 21 0.85 -2.03 -17.96
CA VAL A 21 0.14 -3.04 -17.16
C VAL A 21 1.08 -3.97 -16.37
N SER A 22 2.30 -4.16 -16.88
CA SER A 22 3.30 -5.03 -16.23
C SER A 22 4.00 -4.36 -15.04
N GLY A 23 4.05 -3.02 -15.02
CA GLY A 23 4.61 -2.23 -13.92
C GLY A 23 3.62 -2.09 -12.78
N THR A 24 2.36 -1.78 -13.09
CA THR A 24 1.28 -1.64 -12.11
C THR A 24 0.98 -2.94 -11.35
N ALA A 25 0.99 -4.10 -12.04
CA ALA A 25 0.81 -5.39 -11.38
C ALA A 25 1.92 -5.73 -10.38
N ARG A 26 3.18 -5.40 -10.69
CA ARG A 26 4.33 -5.60 -9.78
C ARG A 26 4.26 -4.66 -8.57
N ALA A 27 3.94 -3.38 -8.81
CA ALA A 27 3.78 -2.40 -7.74
C ALA A 27 2.61 -2.76 -6.80
N ALA A 28 1.50 -3.27 -7.35
CA ALA A 28 0.37 -3.76 -6.56
C ALA A 28 0.77 -4.96 -5.68
N SER A 29 1.50 -5.94 -6.25
CA SER A 29 2.00 -7.10 -5.51
C SER A 29 3.01 -6.73 -4.42
N GLU A 30 3.90 -5.78 -4.69
CA GLU A 30 4.82 -5.27 -3.66
C GLU A 30 4.07 -4.54 -2.54
N THR A 31 3.12 -3.67 -2.89
CA THR A 31 2.31 -2.91 -1.92
C THR A 31 1.51 -3.86 -1.02
N GLU A 32 0.91 -4.90 -1.58
CA GLU A 32 0.20 -5.94 -0.82
C GLU A 32 1.14 -6.69 0.13
N GLY A 33 2.33 -7.08 -0.35
CA GLY A 33 3.35 -7.72 0.48
C GLY A 33 3.81 -6.85 1.64
N ARG A 34 4.07 -5.55 1.41
CA ARG A 34 4.46 -4.60 2.47
C ARG A 34 3.32 -4.40 3.47
N HIS A 35 2.08 -4.33 3.00
CA HIS A 35 0.91 -4.23 3.87
C HIS A 35 0.77 -5.45 4.78
N ALA A 36 0.95 -6.66 4.25
CA ALA A 36 0.92 -7.89 5.05
C ALA A 36 2.03 -7.91 6.11
N LEU A 37 3.28 -7.57 5.73
CA LEU A 37 4.40 -7.50 6.67
C LEU A 37 4.17 -6.49 7.80
N TRP A 38 3.61 -5.32 7.48
CA TRP A 38 3.28 -4.32 8.49
C TRP A 38 2.17 -4.80 9.43
N ARG A 39 1.12 -5.41 8.90
CA ARG A 39 0.03 -6.00 9.71
C ARG A 39 0.53 -7.12 10.63
N ASP A 40 1.40 -7.97 10.15
CA ASP A 40 2.01 -9.04 10.94
C ASP A 40 2.88 -8.47 12.06
N CYS A 41 3.69 -7.44 11.78
CA CYS A 41 4.46 -6.73 12.79
C CYS A 41 3.55 -6.17 13.89
N LEU A 42 2.48 -5.46 13.50
CA LEU A 42 1.54 -4.86 14.45
C LEU A 42 0.87 -5.93 15.31
N THR A 43 0.40 -7.02 14.69
CA THR A 43 -0.27 -8.10 15.39
C THR A 43 0.64 -8.74 16.44
N ARG A 44 1.89 -9.06 16.06
CA ARG A 44 2.86 -9.69 16.97
C ARG A 44 3.20 -8.80 18.15
N ASN A 45 3.54 -7.53 17.89
CA ASN A 45 3.90 -6.59 18.95
C ASN A 45 2.70 -6.25 19.83
N PHE A 46 1.50 -6.10 19.25
CA PHE A 46 0.28 -5.85 20.02
C PHE A 46 -0.02 -7.00 20.99
N GLN A 47 0.09 -8.26 20.54
CA GLN A 47 -0.16 -9.41 21.41
C GLN A 47 0.84 -9.51 22.57
N ILE A 48 2.11 -9.18 22.32
CA ILE A 48 3.13 -9.12 23.37
C ILE A 48 2.78 -8.03 24.40
N GLU A 49 2.47 -6.83 23.94
CA GLU A 49 2.21 -5.68 24.83
C GLU A 49 0.85 -5.76 25.52
N ALA A 50 -0.16 -6.35 24.88
CA ALA A 50 -1.50 -6.52 25.47
C ALA A 50 -1.52 -7.59 26.59
N ALA A 51 -0.50 -8.44 26.66
CA ALA A 51 -0.31 -9.33 27.80
C ALA A 51 0.26 -8.59 29.03
N LEU A 52 0.81 -7.39 28.84
CA LEU A 52 1.54 -6.63 29.86
C LEU A 52 0.85 -5.30 30.23
N THR A 53 0.02 -4.76 29.34
CA THR A 53 -0.53 -3.41 29.43
C THR A 53 -1.98 -3.33 28.95
N GLU A 54 -2.63 -2.20 29.20
CA GLU A 54 -3.93 -1.88 28.62
C GLU A 54 -3.88 -1.87 27.08
N ARG A 55 -4.96 -2.31 26.44
CA ARG A 55 -5.00 -2.50 24.97
C ARG A 55 -4.65 -1.23 24.18
N ASP A 56 -5.06 -0.06 24.65
CA ASP A 56 -4.72 1.20 23.99
C ASP A 56 -3.21 1.51 24.06
N LEU A 57 -2.59 1.23 25.19
CA LEU A 57 -1.13 1.37 25.37
C LEU A 57 -0.37 0.34 24.54
N ALA A 58 -0.89 -0.89 24.47
CA ALA A 58 -0.35 -1.94 23.62
C ALA A 58 -0.40 -1.58 22.14
N ALA A 59 -1.48 -0.95 21.68
CA ALA A 59 -1.58 -0.43 20.32
C ALA A 59 -0.53 0.66 20.08
N ASP A 60 -0.38 1.63 20.98
CA ASP A 60 0.65 2.68 20.86
C ASP A 60 2.08 2.13 20.83
N ALA A 61 2.36 1.11 21.64
CA ALA A 61 3.65 0.42 21.64
C ALA A 61 3.89 -0.33 20.31
N ALA A 62 2.88 -1.06 19.81
CA ALA A 62 2.97 -1.76 18.54
C ALA A 62 3.21 -0.81 17.35
N PHE A 63 2.48 0.31 17.28
CA PHE A 63 2.69 1.32 16.23
C PHE A 63 4.10 1.93 16.30
N ARG A 64 4.63 2.19 17.50
CA ARG A 64 6.00 2.68 17.66
C ARG A 64 7.03 1.64 17.19
N ALA A 65 6.86 0.38 17.58
CA ALA A 65 7.77 -0.70 17.22
C ALA A 65 7.78 -0.98 15.70
N CYS A 66 6.63 -0.83 15.04
CA CYS A 66 6.45 -1.17 13.63
C CYS A 66 6.57 0.01 12.65
N ARG A 67 7.10 1.16 13.09
CA ARG A 67 7.21 2.37 12.25
C ARG A 67 7.98 2.12 10.95
N GLY A 68 9.07 1.36 10.98
CA GLY A 68 9.84 1.05 9.76
C GLY A 68 9.07 0.22 8.74
N ALA A 69 8.19 -0.69 9.19
CA ALA A 69 7.33 -1.46 8.31
C ALA A 69 6.18 -0.60 7.74
N GLU A 70 5.64 0.33 8.53
CA GLU A 70 4.67 1.34 8.06
C GLU A 70 5.29 2.22 6.97
N ASP A 71 6.46 2.80 7.23
CA ASP A 71 7.13 3.70 6.29
C ASP A 71 7.45 2.98 4.97
N ALA A 72 7.85 1.70 5.03
CA ALA A 72 8.07 0.86 3.86
C ALA A 72 6.79 0.57 3.05
N TYR A 73 5.65 0.39 3.73
CA TYR A 73 4.35 0.24 3.07
C TYR A 73 3.90 1.55 2.42
N LEU A 74 4.02 2.68 3.13
CA LEU A 74 3.65 3.99 2.60
C LEU A 74 4.53 4.40 1.42
N ALA A 75 5.82 4.07 1.43
CA ALA A 75 6.72 4.29 0.30
C ALA A 75 6.31 3.47 -0.94
N ALA A 76 5.92 2.20 -0.76
CA ALA A 76 5.39 1.39 -1.85
C ALA A 76 4.06 1.96 -2.39
N LEU A 77 3.21 2.46 -1.49
CA LEU A 77 1.93 3.09 -1.85
C LEU A 77 2.13 4.39 -2.65
N ALA A 78 3.12 5.22 -2.29
CA ALA A 78 3.49 6.44 -3.01
C ALA A 78 4.13 6.15 -4.39
N GLY A 79 4.62 4.93 -4.62
CA GLY A 79 5.05 4.47 -5.94
C GLY A 79 3.90 4.16 -6.91
N SER A 80 2.65 4.22 -6.44
CA SER A 80 1.46 4.03 -7.27
C SER A 80 1.21 5.26 -8.16
N PRO A 81 0.91 5.09 -9.46
CA PRO A 81 0.57 6.22 -10.33
C PRO A 81 -0.78 6.88 -9.98
N LEU A 82 -1.52 6.31 -9.04
CA LEU A 82 -2.84 6.79 -8.61
C LEU A 82 -2.80 7.68 -7.35
N LEU A 83 -1.68 7.72 -6.64
CA LEU A 83 -1.55 8.41 -5.37
C LEU A 83 -0.27 9.23 -5.36
N ASP A 84 -0.35 10.49 -4.96
CA ASP A 84 0.83 11.29 -4.67
C ASP A 84 1.21 11.24 -3.18
N GLU A 85 2.35 11.84 -2.83
CA GLU A 85 2.85 11.86 -1.46
C GLU A 85 1.89 12.58 -0.49
N ASP A 86 1.16 13.60 -0.95
CA ASP A 86 0.21 14.36 -0.15
C ASP A 86 -1.04 13.53 0.17
N ASP A 87 -1.52 12.75 -0.79
CA ASP A 87 -2.62 11.80 -0.62
C ASP A 87 -2.22 10.68 0.36
N VAL A 88 -1.00 10.16 0.26
CA VAL A 88 -0.47 9.19 1.23
C VAL A 88 -0.35 9.80 2.63
N ALA A 89 0.15 11.04 2.74
CA ALA A 89 0.25 11.75 4.01
C ALA A 89 -1.13 11.99 4.64
N ARG A 90 -2.15 12.33 3.84
CA ARG A 90 -3.53 12.51 4.28
C ARG A 90 -4.19 11.19 4.69
N ALA A 91 -3.89 10.10 3.98
CA ALA A 91 -4.45 8.78 4.25
C ALA A 91 -3.84 8.11 5.49
N ARG A 92 -2.56 8.38 5.79
CA ARG A 92 -1.82 7.78 6.92
C ARG A 92 -2.58 7.82 8.26
N PRO A 93 -3.07 8.96 8.77
CA PRO A 93 -3.79 8.97 10.05
C PRO A 93 -5.11 8.19 10.02
N LEU A 94 -5.82 8.17 8.89
CA LEU A 94 -7.08 7.42 8.74
C LEU A 94 -6.82 5.92 8.76
N LEU A 95 -5.80 5.49 8.03
CA LEU A 95 -5.33 4.11 8.00
C LEU A 95 -4.87 3.64 9.39
N ALA A 96 -4.06 4.44 10.08
CA ALA A 96 -3.61 4.15 11.44
C ALA A 96 -4.80 4.03 12.40
N GLY A 97 -5.78 4.94 12.32
CA GLY A 97 -7.00 4.87 13.12
C GLY A 97 -7.83 3.61 12.86
N ARG A 98 -7.99 3.21 11.60
CA ARG A 98 -8.70 1.98 11.24
C ARG A 98 -8.01 0.73 11.76
N ILE A 99 -6.69 0.65 11.62
CA ILE A 99 -5.92 -0.50 12.11
C ILE A 99 -5.89 -0.52 13.63
N ARG A 100 -5.80 0.63 14.30
CA ARG A 100 -5.93 0.73 15.76
C ARG A 100 -7.28 0.17 16.23
N ALA A 101 -8.38 0.62 15.61
CA ALA A 101 -9.71 0.12 15.95
C ALA A 101 -9.83 -1.40 15.73
N TRP A 102 -9.18 -1.93 14.68
CA TRP A 102 -9.08 -3.36 14.46
C TRP A 102 -8.30 -4.07 15.57
N LEU A 103 -7.10 -3.61 15.94
CA LEU A 103 -6.28 -4.21 17.00
C LEU A 103 -7.00 -4.17 18.36
N VAL A 104 -7.54 -3.02 18.74
CA VAL A 104 -8.20 -2.84 20.03
C VAL A 104 -9.55 -3.59 20.07
N GLY A 105 -10.28 -3.60 18.96
CA GLY A 105 -11.60 -4.24 18.84
C GLY A 105 -11.58 -5.75 18.58
N SER A 106 -10.51 -6.30 18.02
CA SER A 106 -10.37 -7.75 17.83
C SER A 106 -10.17 -8.40 19.20
N ARG A 107 -11.26 -8.92 19.79
CA ARG A 107 -11.14 -9.89 20.89
C ARG A 107 -10.38 -11.09 20.32
N GLY A 108 -9.22 -11.38 20.93
CA GLY A 108 -8.48 -12.61 20.63
C GLY A 108 -9.34 -13.83 20.87
#